data_AF-A0A1V2IHS0-F1
#
_entry.id   AF-A0A1V2IHS0-F1
#
_cell.length_a   1.000
_cell.length_b   1.000
_cell.length_c   1.000
_cell.angle_alpha   90.00
_cell.angle_beta   90.00
_cell.angle_gamma   90.00
#
_symmetry.space_group_name_H-M   'P 1'
#
loop_
_entity.id
_entity.type
_entity.pdbx_description
1 polymer ?
#
loop_
_entity_poly.entity_id
_entity_poly.type
_entity_poly.pdbx_seq_one_letter_code
_entity_poly.pdbx_strand_id
1 'polypeptide(L)' 'MLANAGIMSFGTVAEMTDATWQQMIDTNLTGVLHAMRAVLPTMIAQGSGWIVATASMAGRAGM' A
#
# COMPACT_ATOMS: atom_id res chain seq x y z
N MET A 1 -12.87 -4.95 2.80
CA MET A 1 -11.64 -4.39 3.39
C MET A 1 -11.25 -3.15 2.60
N LEU A 2 -10.93 -2.06 3.30
CA LEU A 2 -10.38 -0.85 2.67
C LEU A 2 -8.89 -0.76 3.02
N ALA A 3 -8.02 -0.96 2.03
CA ALA A 3 -6.59 -0.78 2.17
C ALA A 3 -6.24 0.70 1.88
N ASN A 4 -6.40 1.54 2.90
CA ASN A 4 -6.23 2.99 2.78
C ASN A 4 -4.99 3.53 3.54
N ALA A 5 -4.38 2.72 4.41
CA ALA A 5 -3.18 3.17 5.13
C ALA A 5 -2.06 3.49 4.15
N GLY A 6 -1.50 4.70 4.27
CA GLY A 6 -0.40 5.15 3.44
C GLY A 6 0.31 6.35 4.05
N ILE A 7 1.60 6.48 3.78
CA ILE A 7 2.45 7.61 4.17
C ILE A 7 3.16 8.18 2.95
N MET A 8 3.63 9.42 3.06
CA MET A 8 4.38 10.11 2.02
C MET A 8 5.58 10.83 2.63
N SER A 9 6.72 10.77 1.96
CA SER A 9 7.86 11.64 2.19
C SER A 9 8.11 12.48 0.94
N PHE A 10 8.61 13.69 1.14
CA PHE A 10 9.00 14.60 0.07
C PHE A 10 10.52 14.69 -0.02
N GLY A 11 11.02 15.13 -1.18
CA GLY A 11 12.45 15.28 -1.46
C GLY A 11 12.81 14.74 -2.84
N THR A 12 14.00 15.08 -3.32
CA THR A 12 14.53 14.44 -4.52
C THR A 12 14.97 13.02 -4.23
N VAL A 13 15.07 12.17 -5.25
CA VAL A 13 15.63 10.82 -5.12
C VAL A 13 17.06 10.85 -4.57
N ALA A 14 17.84 11.90 -4.89
CA ALA A 14 19.21 12.05 -4.42
C ALA A 14 19.32 12.33 -2.90
N GLU A 15 18.29 12.90 -2.29
CA GLU A 15 18.27 13.27 -0.87
C GLU A 15 17.56 12.22 0.00
N MET A 16 16.86 11.27 -0.63
CA MET A 16 16.06 10.29 0.08
C MET A 16 16.94 9.22 0.72
N THR A 17 16.77 9.03 2.02
CA THR A 17 17.43 7.92 2.70
C THR A 17 16.73 6.60 2.40
N ASP A 18 17.51 5.51 2.36
CA ASP A 18 16.97 4.15 2.20
C ASP A 18 15.94 3.81 3.29
N ALA A 19 16.14 4.30 4.51
CA ALA A 19 15.20 4.08 5.61
C ALA A 19 13.84 4.75 5.34
N THR A 20 13.85 5.99 4.87
CA THR A 20 12.63 6.72 4.48
C THR A 20 11.91 6.02 3.33
N TRP A 21 12.67 5.61 2.31
CA TRP A 21 12.13 4.84 1.19
C TRP A 21 11.48 3.53 1.65
N GLN A 22 12.21 2.76 2.47
CA GLN A 22 11.75 1.47 2.98
C GLN A 22 10.48 1.63 3.83
N GLN A 23 10.39 2.67 4.66
CA GLN A 23 9.19 2.95 5.45
C GLN A 23 7.96 3.18 4.56
N MET A 24 8.12 3.92 3.44
CA MET A 24 7.04 4.12 2.47
C MET A 24 6.65 2.80 1.79
N ILE A 25 7.62 1.97 1.37
CA ILE A 25 7.34 0.67 0.75
C ILE A 25 6.67 -0.28 1.73
N ASP A 26 7.15 -0.34 2.97
CA ASP A 26 6.60 -1.20 4.01
C ASP A 26 5.15 -0.85 4.33
N THR A 27 4.81 0.45 4.33
CA THR A 27 3.44 0.90 4.60
C THR A 27 2.54 0.77 3.37
N ASN A 28 2.95 1.37 2.26
CA ASN A 28 2.10 1.63 1.10
C ASN A 28 1.95 0.41 0.17
N LEU A 29 2.89 -0.54 0.23
CA LEU A 29 2.91 -1.71 -0.64
C LEU A 29 2.89 -3.02 0.16
N THR A 30 3.94 -3.28 0.95
CA THR A 30 4.07 -4.53 1.72
C THR A 30 2.94 -4.66 2.74
N GLY A 31 2.61 -3.59 3.45
CA GLY A 31 1.52 -3.54 4.42
C GLY A 31 0.15 -3.82 3.79
N VAL A 32 -0.11 -3.28 2.61
CA VAL A 32 -1.32 -3.56 1.83
C VAL A 32 -1.40 -5.05 1.49
N LEU A 33 -0.31 -5.64 0.98
CA LEU A 33 -0.23 -7.07 0.69
C LEU A 33 -0.50 -7.93 1.94
N HIS A 34 0.11 -7.60 3.08
CA HIS A 34 -0.11 -8.31 4.33
C HIS A 34 -1.56 -8.25 4.79
N ALA A 35 -2.18 -7.07 4.71
CA ALA A 35 -3.57 -6.90 5.09
C ALA A 35 -4.53 -7.65 4.14
N MET A 36 -4.25 -7.67 2.84
CA MET A 36 -4.98 -8.51 1.87
C MET A 36 -4.86 -10.00 2.22
N ARG A 37 -3.63 -10.49 2.46
CA ARG A 37 -3.38 -11.89 2.85
C ARG A 37 -4.11 -12.29 4.13
N ALA A 38 -4.25 -11.38 5.09
CA ALA A 38 -4.93 -11.65 6.34
C ALA A 38 -6.45 -11.86 6.16
N VAL A 39 -7.09 -11.14 5.24
CA VAL A 39 -8.56 -11.21 5.05
C VAL A 39 -9.00 -12.19 3.96
N LEU A 40 -8.12 -12.50 3.01
CA LEU A 40 -8.43 -13.35 1.84
C LEU A 40 -8.97 -14.74 2.21
N PRO A 41 -8.40 -15.49 3.18
CA PRO A 41 -8.91 -16.82 3.52
C PRO A 41 -10.39 -16.81 3.92
N THR A 42 -10.79 -15.85 4.76
CA THR A 42 -12.19 -15.69 5.17
C THR A 42 -13.09 -15.32 4.00
N MET A 43 -12.67 -14.38 3.15
CA MET A 43 -13.44 -13.96 1.97
C MET A 43 -13.65 -15.10 0.97
N ILE A 44 -12.63 -15.93 0.78
CA ILE A 44 -12.71 -17.13 -0.09
C ILE A 44 -13.68 -18.14 0.51
N ALA A 45 -13.54 -18.47 1.80
CA ALA A 45 -14.39 -19.45 2.48
C ALA A 45 -15.88 -19.06 2.45
N GLN A 46 -16.20 -17.77 2.59
CA GLN A 46 -17.58 -17.27 2.54
C GLN A 46 -18.12 -17.01 1.12
N GLY A 47 -17.29 -17.21 0.08
CA GLY A 47 -17.66 -16.97 -1.32
C GLY A 47 -18.00 -15.52 -1.66
N SER A 48 -17.63 -14.55 -0.82
CA SER A 48 -17.97 -13.14 -0.98
C SER A 48 -16.96 -12.23 -0.28
N GLY A 49 -16.86 -10.98 -0.74
CA GLY A 49 -15.97 -9.99 -0.13
C GLY A 49 -15.35 -9.06 -1.16
N TRP A 50 -15.04 -7.84 -0.74
CA TRP A 50 -14.43 -6.82 -1.59
C TRP A 50 -13.20 -6.25 -0.91
N ILE A 51 -12.14 -6.09 -1.69
CA ILE A 51 -10.94 -5.35 -1.30
C ILE A 51 -10.85 -4.13 -2.20
N VAL A 52 -10.77 -2.95 -1.60
CA VAL A 52 -10.53 -1.69 -2.32
C VAL A 52 -9.25 -1.08 -1.77
N ALA A 53 -8.28 -0.79 -2.64
CA ALA A 53 -7.04 -0.14 -2.28
C ALA A 53 -7.03 1.31 -2.79
N THR A 54 -6.66 2.24 -1.93
CA THR A 54 -6.50 3.64 -2.31
C THR A 54 -5.23 3.80 -3.14
N ALA A 55 -5.37 4.26 -4.37
CA ALA A 55 -4.26 4.59 -5.27
C ALA A 55 -4.16 6.11 -5.47
N SER A 56 -3.09 6.57 -6.13
CA SER A 56 -2.86 7.98 -6.40
C SER A 56 -2.53 8.23 -7.88
N MET A 57 -2.88 9.42 -8.37
CA MET A 57 -2.46 9.90 -9.70
C MET A 57 -0.94 9.95 -9.83
N ALA A 58 -0.22 10.28 -8.75
CA ALA A 58 1.24 10.29 -8.75
C ALA A 58 1.85 8.91 -9.07
N GLY A 59 1.19 7.83 -8.63
CA GLY A 59 1.60 6.46 -8.98
C GLY A 59 1.25 6.04 -10.41
N ARG A 60 0.32 6.76 -11.06
CA ARG A 60 -0.11 6.48 -12.44
C ARG A 60 0.66 7.30 -13.47
N ALA A 61 0.87 8.58 -13.19
CA ALA A 61 1.39 9.55 -14.15
C ALA A 61 2.78 10.08 -13.77
N GLY A 62 3.32 9.69 -12.62
CA GLY A 62 4.48 10.37 -12.03
C GLY A 62 4.10 11.70 -11.37
N MET A 63 5.10 12.36 -10.80
CA MET A 63 5.03 13.74 -10.32
C MET A 63 5.87 14.63 -11.21
#